data_AF-R7I0I2-F1
#
_entry.id   AF-R7I0I2-F1
#
_cell.length_a   1.000
_cell.length_b   1.000
_cell.length_c   1.000
_cell.angle_alpha   90.00
_cell.angle_beta   90.00
_cell.angle_gamma   90.00
#
_symmetry.space_group_name_H-M   'P 1'
#
loop_
_entity.id
_entity.type
_entity.pdbx_description
1 polymer ?
#
loop_
_entity_poly.entity_id
_entity_poly.type
_entity_poly.pdbx_seq_one_letter_code
_entity_poly.pdbx_strand_id
1 'polypeptide(L)'
;MRELFKDATKITNYNIILTIPLIVFIKILDLYSLYSKYTVDSTAKFVLASITVLFMFGVFCAGWFYMVKEAIQLSKKVFVLDSDRAKATLNLFKTIPEGIGKFFLSFVGVYLIFFIIQIIATPIVYLLGINIIGGLDPSSMQHLQEMTIDPSIASNQGMAAFIDSLTPEQIVFFGKWSLLFMSVTSIVMYLLMLWIPEIIYMTPNPLVALWRSLIKLFKDFFTTVRLFLSLWFMGFALLFINTFAAFNPITYIIMSIVLFYFSVYFVILIFLYYDRKYLVLETEDNDSEN
;
A
#
# COMPACT_ATOMS: atom_id res chain seq x y z
N MET A 1 3.03 7.06 -21.36
CA MET A 1 3.39 7.33 -19.94
C MET A 1 3.06 8.75 -19.53
N ARG A 2 3.64 9.81 -20.10
CA ARG A 2 3.36 11.20 -19.68
C ARG A 2 1.86 11.54 -19.53
N GLU A 3 1.04 11.23 -20.54
CA GLU A 3 -0.41 11.48 -20.47
C GLU A 3 -1.10 10.70 -19.35
N LEU A 4 -0.65 9.48 -19.04
CA LEU A 4 -1.16 8.70 -17.92
C LEU A 4 -0.93 9.43 -16.58
N PHE A 5 0.27 9.96 -16.35
CA PHE A 5 0.58 10.71 -15.11
C PHE A 5 -0.25 12.00 -15.02
N LYS A 6 -0.36 12.73 -16.15
CA LYS A 6 -1.14 13.97 -16.23
C LYS A 6 -2.62 13.73 -15.96
N ASP A 7 -3.19 12.68 -16.55
CA ASP A 7 -4.58 12.32 -16.35
C ASP A 7 -4.82 11.80 -14.93
N ALA A 8 -3.92 10.99 -14.37
CA ALA A 8 -3.99 10.60 -12.97
C ALA A 8 -4.02 11.83 -12.06
N THR A 9 -3.16 12.83 -12.30
CA THR A 9 -3.13 14.08 -11.50
C THR A 9 -4.45 14.83 -11.61
N LYS A 10 -5.00 14.93 -12.83
CA LYS A 10 -6.30 15.59 -13.07
C LYS A 10 -7.43 14.87 -12.33
N ILE A 11 -7.47 13.53 -12.39
CA ILE A 11 -8.50 12.72 -11.70
C ILE A 11 -8.36 12.83 -10.20
N THR A 12 -7.14 12.79 -9.65
CA THR A 12 -6.88 12.99 -8.22
C THR A 12 -7.34 14.35 -7.74
N ASN A 13 -7.00 15.42 -8.47
CA ASN A 13 -7.41 16.78 -8.11
C ASN A 13 -8.94 16.94 -8.09
N TYR A 14 -9.64 16.38 -9.07
CA TYR A 14 -11.10 16.45 -9.11
C TYR A 14 -11.78 15.56 -8.08
N ASN A 15 -11.14 14.48 -7.67
CA ASN A 15 -11.69 13.52 -6.72
C ASN A 15 -10.89 13.49 -5.42
N ILE A 16 -10.39 14.65 -4.98
CA ILE A 16 -9.65 14.80 -3.71
C ILE A 16 -10.46 14.29 -2.51
N ILE A 17 -11.77 14.20 -2.67
CA ILE A 17 -12.68 13.62 -1.69
C ILE A 17 -12.34 12.17 -1.30
N LEU A 18 -11.65 11.43 -2.18
CA LEU A 18 -11.15 10.07 -1.91
C LEU A 18 -10.15 10.03 -0.74
N THR A 19 -9.53 11.16 -0.40
CA THR A 19 -8.63 11.31 0.75
C THR A 19 -9.40 11.23 2.08
N ILE A 20 -10.67 11.65 2.11
CA ILE A 20 -11.47 11.70 3.34
C ILE A 20 -11.68 10.31 3.95
N PRO A 21 -12.17 9.28 3.22
CA PRO A 21 -12.26 7.91 3.75
C PRO A 21 -10.94 7.39 4.31
N LEU A 22 -9.82 7.68 3.63
CA LEU A 22 -8.49 7.22 4.03
C LEU A 22 -8.07 7.83 5.36
N ILE A 23 -8.22 9.14 5.52
CA ILE A 23 -7.91 9.85 6.77
C ILE A 23 -8.79 9.33 7.91
N VAL A 24 -10.11 9.23 7.67
CA VAL A 24 -11.06 8.75 8.67
C VAL A 24 -10.71 7.34 9.11
N PHE A 25 -10.42 6.44 8.17
CA PHE A 25 -10.05 5.06 8.48
C PHE A 25 -8.78 4.96 9.31
N ILE A 26 -7.73 5.70 8.95
CA ILE A 26 -6.48 5.73 9.72
C ILE A 26 -6.71 6.25 11.14
N LYS A 27 -7.56 7.28 11.31
CA LYS A 27 -7.89 7.79 12.65
C LYS A 27 -8.70 6.79 13.47
N ILE A 28 -9.60 6.05 12.84
CA ILE A 28 -10.33 4.96 13.50
C ILE A 28 -9.36 3.85 13.93
N LEU A 29 -8.38 3.49 13.09
CA LEU A 29 -7.33 2.53 13.45
C LEU A 29 -6.47 3.05 14.60
N ASP A 30 -6.03 4.31 14.59
CA ASP A 30 -5.27 4.92 15.67
C ASP A 30 -6.02 4.82 17.01
N LEU A 31 -7.31 5.17 17.00
CA LEU A 31 -8.19 5.08 18.18
C LEU A 31 -8.36 3.64 18.65
N TYR A 32 -8.55 2.70 17.72
CA TYR A 32 -8.67 1.28 18.05
C TYR A 32 -7.38 0.73 18.64
N SER A 33 -6.22 1.03 18.03
CA SER A 33 -4.91 0.63 18.55
C SER A 33 -4.63 1.20 19.94
N LEU A 34 -5.00 2.47 20.18
CA LEU A 34 -4.90 3.08 21.51
C LEU A 34 -5.76 2.34 22.53
N TYR A 35 -7.02 2.05 22.20
CA TYR A 35 -7.91 1.27 23.04
C TYR A 35 -7.35 -0.14 23.31
N SER A 36 -6.89 -0.84 22.28
CA SER A 36 -6.32 -2.19 22.39
C SER A 36 -5.10 -2.23 23.30
N LYS A 37 -4.23 -1.21 23.26
CA LYS A 37 -3.04 -1.11 24.13
C LYS A 37 -3.38 -1.21 25.62
N TYR A 38 -4.52 -0.67 26.04
CA TYR A 38 -4.92 -0.63 27.45
C TYR A 38 -5.87 -1.76 27.87
N THR A 39 -6.39 -2.53 26.91
CA THR A 39 -7.48 -3.51 27.17
C THR A 39 -7.14 -4.95 26.77
N VAL A 40 -6.15 -5.13 25.90
CA VAL A 40 -5.65 -6.44 25.48
C VAL A 40 -4.59 -6.92 26.47
N ASP A 41 -5.01 -7.77 27.39
CA ASP A 41 -4.19 -8.32 28.48
C ASP A 41 -3.95 -9.84 28.35
N SER A 42 -4.47 -10.46 27.29
CA SER A 42 -4.46 -11.91 27.10
C SER A 42 -4.38 -12.28 25.63
N THR A 43 -3.82 -13.46 25.35
CA THR A 43 -3.65 -14.00 23.99
C THR A 43 -4.98 -14.07 23.24
N ALA A 44 -6.07 -14.47 23.91
CA ALA A 44 -7.39 -14.55 23.29
C ALA A 44 -7.91 -13.17 22.85
N LYS A 45 -7.77 -12.14 23.69
CA LYS A 45 -8.14 -10.76 23.33
C LYS A 45 -7.26 -10.22 22.21
N PHE A 46 -5.98 -10.58 22.17
CA PHE A 46 -5.08 -10.19 21.09
C PHE A 46 -5.49 -10.78 19.74
N VAL A 47 -5.84 -12.08 19.71
CA VAL A 47 -6.35 -12.74 18.50
C VAL A 47 -7.64 -12.07 18.03
N LEU A 48 -8.58 -11.82 18.95
CA LEU A 48 -9.83 -11.13 18.61
C LEU A 48 -9.59 -9.72 18.07
N ALA A 49 -8.67 -8.98 18.68
CA ALA A 49 -8.32 -7.64 18.22
C ALA A 49 -7.71 -7.67 16.81
N SER A 50 -6.83 -8.64 16.54
CA SER A 50 -6.22 -8.84 15.23
C SER A 50 -7.25 -9.18 14.15
N ILE A 51 -8.21 -10.05 14.45
CA ILE A 51 -9.33 -10.38 13.54
C ILE A 51 -10.20 -9.15 13.29
N THR A 52 -10.44 -8.34 14.32
CA THR A 52 -11.23 -7.11 14.20
C THR A 52 -10.55 -6.13 13.23
N VAL A 53 -9.25 -5.88 13.39
CA VAL A 53 -8.47 -5.03 12.46
C VAL A 53 -8.51 -5.57 11.04
N LEU A 54 -8.40 -6.90 10.88
CA LEU A 54 -8.49 -7.54 9.57
C LEU A 54 -9.82 -7.23 8.88
N PHE A 55 -10.94 -7.38 9.58
CA PHE A 55 -12.26 -7.06 9.01
C PHE A 55 -12.46 -5.57 8.77
N MET A 56 -12.01 -4.70 9.67
CA MET A 56 -12.05 -3.25 9.46
C MET A 56 -11.30 -2.85 8.19
N PHE A 57 -10.12 -3.43 7.97
CA PHE A 57 -9.35 -3.19 6.76
C PHE A 57 -10.03 -3.78 5.51
N GLY A 58 -10.60 -4.98 5.60
CA GLY A 58 -11.37 -5.59 4.51
C GLY A 58 -12.55 -4.72 4.05
N VAL A 59 -13.32 -4.18 5.01
CA VAL A 59 -14.43 -3.25 4.74
C VAL A 59 -13.91 -1.97 4.07
N PHE A 60 -12.88 -1.36 4.66
CA PHE A 60 -12.30 -0.13 4.13
C PHE A 60 -11.81 -0.30 2.69
N CYS A 61 -10.99 -1.30 2.42
CA CYS A 61 -10.45 -1.53 1.09
C CYS A 61 -11.51 -1.87 0.06
N ALA A 62 -12.48 -2.72 0.41
CA ALA A 62 -13.58 -3.05 -0.49
C ALA A 62 -14.36 -1.80 -0.93
N GLY A 63 -14.72 -0.94 0.02
CA GLY A 63 -15.43 0.31 -0.28
C GLY A 63 -14.55 1.33 -1.00
N TRP A 64 -13.33 1.57 -0.51
CA TRP A 64 -12.46 2.63 -1.00
C TRP A 64 -11.90 2.34 -2.39
N PHE A 65 -11.43 1.11 -2.66
CA PHE A 65 -10.96 0.76 -4.00
C PHE A 65 -12.08 0.72 -5.03
N TYR A 66 -13.30 0.35 -4.63
CA TYR A 66 -14.46 0.48 -5.51
C TYR A 66 -14.79 1.94 -5.82
N MET A 67 -14.74 2.80 -4.81
CA MET A 67 -14.90 4.25 -4.98
C MET A 67 -13.84 4.84 -5.94
N VAL A 68 -12.60 4.36 -5.89
CA VAL A 68 -11.54 4.74 -6.85
C VAL A 68 -11.89 4.31 -8.27
N LYS A 69 -12.33 3.07 -8.48
CA LYS A 69 -12.80 2.60 -9.79
C LYS A 69 -13.88 3.54 -10.34
N GLU A 70 -14.88 3.85 -9.54
CA GLU A 70 -15.99 4.71 -9.97
C GLU A 70 -15.52 6.15 -10.23
N ALA A 71 -14.53 6.66 -9.50
CA ALA A 71 -13.91 7.96 -9.78
C ALA A 71 -13.22 7.98 -11.17
N ILE A 72 -12.59 6.88 -11.58
CA ILE A 72 -12.00 6.74 -12.92
C ILE A 72 -13.09 6.71 -13.99
N GLN A 73 -14.17 5.96 -13.79
CA GLN A 73 -15.29 5.96 -14.75
C GLN A 73 -15.98 7.34 -14.82
N LEU A 74 -16.11 8.02 -13.69
CA LEU A 74 -16.63 9.38 -13.62
C LEU A 74 -15.78 10.36 -14.44
N SER A 75 -14.46 10.19 -14.45
CA SER A 75 -13.54 11.04 -15.21
C SER A 75 -13.72 10.98 -16.73
N LYS A 76 -14.32 9.90 -17.24
CA LYS A 76 -14.65 9.72 -18.66
C LYS A 76 -15.95 10.44 -19.05
N LYS A 77 -16.77 10.86 -18.10
CA LYS A 77 -18.02 11.58 -18.34
C LYS A 77 -17.76 13.06 -18.61
N VAL A 78 -18.45 13.60 -19.62
CA VAL A 78 -18.39 15.03 -19.94
C VAL A 78 -19.40 15.78 -19.07
N PHE A 79 -18.90 16.67 -18.21
CA PHE A 79 -19.73 17.56 -17.41
C PHE A 79 -19.72 18.95 -18.05
N VAL A 80 -20.90 19.47 -18.40
CA VAL A 80 -21.07 20.83 -18.91
C VAL A 80 -20.93 21.87 -17.79
N LEU A 81 -21.38 21.52 -16.57
CA LEU A 81 -21.34 22.38 -15.40
C LEU A 81 -20.43 21.79 -14.31
N ASP A 82 -19.61 22.64 -13.67
CA ASP A 82 -18.75 22.23 -12.55
C ASP A 82 -19.56 21.82 -11.30
N SER A 83 -20.75 22.39 -11.11
CA SER A 83 -21.67 22.02 -10.01
C SER A 83 -22.11 20.56 -10.11
N ASP A 84 -22.42 20.10 -11.32
CA ASP A 84 -22.87 18.73 -11.56
C ASP A 84 -21.74 17.74 -11.34
N ARG A 85 -20.51 18.13 -11.74
CA ARG A 85 -19.31 17.36 -11.46
C ARG A 85 -19.07 17.24 -9.95
N ALA A 86 -19.10 18.35 -9.21
CA ALA A 86 -18.90 18.34 -7.77
C ALA A 86 -19.93 17.45 -7.05
N LYS A 87 -21.21 17.53 -7.46
CA LYS A 87 -22.28 16.67 -6.94
C LYS A 87 -22.04 15.20 -7.27
N ALA A 88 -21.58 14.89 -8.47
CA ALA A 88 -21.27 13.52 -8.87
C ALA A 88 -20.06 12.95 -8.11
N THR A 89 -19.02 13.75 -7.88
CA THR A 89 -17.88 13.40 -7.04
C THR A 89 -18.30 13.16 -5.59
N LEU A 90 -19.20 13.97 -5.03
CA LEU A 90 -19.76 13.73 -3.69
C LEU A 90 -20.58 12.44 -3.61
N ASN A 91 -21.29 12.10 -4.69
CA ASN A 91 -22.05 10.85 -4.76
C ASN A 91 -21.16 9.60 -4.79
N LEU A 92 -19.84 9.72 -5.01
CA LEU A 92 -18.93 8.58 -4.91
C LEU A 92 -18.96 7.92 -3.52
N PHE A 93 -19.25 8.67 -2.45
CA PHE A 93 -19.41 8.05 -1.12
C PHE A 93 -20.55 7.02 -1.06
N LYS A 94 -21.56 7.17 -1.91
CA LYS A 94 -22.70 6.24 -1.97
C LYS A 94 -22.34 4.90 -2.61
N THR A 95 -21.17 4.80 -3.27
CA THR A 95 -20.69 3.55 -3.85
C THR A 95 -19.94 2.68 -2.84
N ILE A 96 -19.55 3.24 -1.68
CA ILE A 96 -18.84 2.51 -0.62
C ILE A 96 -19.62 1.26 -0.17
N PRO A 97 -20.92 1.34 0.20
CA PRO A 97 -21.69 0.16 0.62
C PRO A 97 -21.76 -0.93 -0.48
N GLU A 98 -21.87 -0.53 -1.74
CA GLU A 98 -21.87 -1.45 -2.88
C GLU A 98 -20.53 -2.16 -3.02
N GLY A 99 -19.43 -1.41 -2.93
CA GLY A 99 -18.07 -1.95 -2.93
C GLY A 99 -17.84 -2.96 -1.80
N ILE A 100 -18.30 -2.64 -0.58
CA ILE A 100 -18.25 -3.54 0.57
C ILE A 100 -19.04 -4.82 0.28
N GLY A 101 -20.30 -4.70 -0.14
CA GLY A 101 -21.17 -5.86 -0.42
C GLY A 101 -20.58 -6.80 -1.47
N LYS A 102 -19.86 -6.25 -2.46
CA LYS A 102 -19.27 -7.02 -3.56
C LYS A 102 -17.89 -7.62 -3.25
N PHE A 103 -17.04 -6.89 -2.53
CA PHE A 103 -15.61 -7.24 -2.43
C PHE A 103 -15.11 -7.49 -1.00
N PHE A 104 -15.93 -7.34 0.04
CA PHE A 104 -15.49 -7.53 1.42
C PHE A 104 -14.74 -8.85 1.64
N LEU A 105 -15.33 -9.97 1.22
CA LEU A 105 -14.70 -11.29 1.33
C LEU A 105 -13.44 -11.43 0.48
N SER A 106 -13.40 -10.78 -0.68
CA SER A 106 -12.21 -10.73 -1.54
C SER A 106 -11.03 -10.11 -0.80
N PHE A 107 -11.24 -8.98 -0.13
CA PHE A 107 -10.19 -8.28 0.61
C PHE A 107 -9.80 -8.99 1.91
N VAL A 108 -10.73 -9.65 2.59
CA VAL A 108 -10.39 -10.59 3.68
C VAL A 108 -9.47 -11.69 3.14
N GLY A 109 -9.79 -12.27 1.99
CA GLY A 109 -8.96 -13.26 1.33
C GLY A 109 -7.58 -12.73 0.92
N VAL A 110 -7.49 -11.49 0.40
CA VAL A 110 -6.21 -10.81 0.11
C VAL A 110 -5.32 -10.79 1.35
N TYR A 111 -5.87 -10.42 2.51
CA TYR A 111 -5.14 -10.39 3.77
C TYR A 111 -4.59 -11.75 4.17
N LEU A 112 -5.42 -12.78 4.10
CA LEU A 112 -5.00 -14.14 4.44
C LEU A 112 -3.92 -14.67 3.49
N ILE A 113 -4.06 -14.43 2.19
CA ILE A 113 -3.07 -14.82 1.19
C ILE A 113 -1.77 -14.04 1.40
N PHE A 114 -1.85 -12.74 1.64
CA PHE A 114 -0.67 -11.92 1.94
C PHE A 114 0.05 -12.40 3.19
N PHE A 115 -0.68 -12.79 4.24
CA PHE A 115 -0.10 -13.37 5.45
C PHE A 115 0.66 -14.68 5.16
N ILE A 116 0.10 -15.56 4.32
CA ILE A 116 0.78 -16.77 3.87
C ILE A 116 2.05 -16.43 3.07
N ILE A 117 1.97 -15.45 2.16
CA ILE A 117 3.13 -14.97 1.40
C ILE A 117 4.22 -14.48 2.36
N GLN A 118 3.87 -13.74 3.42
CA GLN A 118 4.83 -13.25 4.42
C GLN A 118 5.47 -14.39 5.22
N ILE A 119 4.69 -15.39 5.64
CA ILE A 119 5.20 -16.59 6.34
C ILE A 119 6.24 -17.33 5.49
N ILE A 120 6.04 -17.40 4.17
CA ILE A 120 6.95 -18.09 3.25
C ILE A 120 8.15 -17.20 2.88
N ALA A 121 7.91 -15.91 2.60
CA ALA A 121 8.94 -14.98 2.16
C ALA A 121 9.97 -14.71 3.26
N THR A 122 9.54 -14.59 4.52
CA THR A 122 10.45 -14.23 5.62
C THR A 122 11.59 -15.24 5.82
N PRO A 123 11.34 -16.56 5.92
CA PRO A 123 12.41 -17.57 5.95
C PRO A 123 13.30 -17.56 4.71
N ILE A 124 12.72 -17.37 3.52
CA ILE A 124 13.51 -17.34 2.27
C ILE A 124 14.49 -16.16 2.29
N VAL A 125 14.02 -14.97 2.67
CA VAL A 125 14.87 -13.77 2.78
C VAL A 125 15.96 -13.98 3.82
N TYR A 126 15.62 -14.56 4.96
CA TYR A 126 16.58 -14.87 6.01
C TYR A 126 17.67 -15.84 5.54
N LEU A 127 17.30 -16.94 4.86
CA LEU A 127 18.23 -17.90 4.30
C LEU A 127 19.13 -17.28 3.22
N LEU A 128 18.55 -16.46 2.33
CA LEU A 128 19.33 -15.70 1.34
C LEU A 128 20.31 -14.74 2.02
N GLY A 129 19.88 -14.04 3.08
CA GLY A 129 20.71 -13.11 3.82
C GLY A 129 21.90 -13.78 4.50
N ILE A 130 21.69 -14.90 5.18
CA ILE A 130 22.79 -15.68 5.78
C ILE A 130 23.78 -16.15 4.71
N ASN A 131 23.28 -16.65 3.58
CA ASN A 131 24.15 -17.21 2.53
C ASN A 131 24.95 -16.14 1.77
N ILE A 132 24.39 -14.95 1.56
CA ILE A 132 25.01 -13.89 0.75
C ILE A 132 25.81 -12.91 1.61
N ILE A 133 25.32 -12.57 2.80
CA ILE A 133 25.88 -11.53 3.67
C ILE A 133 26.65 -12.16 4.83
N GLY A 134 26.16 -13.27 5.36
CA GLY A 134 26.67 -13.91 6.58
C GLY A 134 25.70 -13.79 7.75
N GLY A 135 25.84 -14.69 8.72
CA GLY A 135 25.11 -14.62 9.98
C GLY A 135 25.65 -13.52 10.89
N LEU A 136 24.79 -12.97 11.74
CA LEU A 136 25.20 -12.16 12.87
C LEU A 136 26.02 -13.02 13.85
N ASP A 137 27.07 -12.46 14.42
CA ASP A 137 27.72 -13.10 15.55
C ASP A 137 26.73 -13.17 16.75
N PRO A 138 26.93 -14.11 17.70
CA PRO A 138 26.02 -14.30 18.82
C PRO A 138 25.78 -13.05 19.68
N SER A 139 26.78 -12.15 19.77
CA SER A 139 26.66 -10.93 20.58
C SER A 139 25.79 -9.88 19.88
N SER A 140 25.93 -9.71 18.56
CA SER A 140 25.06 -8.83 17.79
C SER A 140 23.61 -9.34 17.73
N MET A 141 23.40 -10.67 17.69
CA MET A 141 22.06 -11.28 17.82
C MET A 141 21.40 -10.98 19.16
N GLN A 142 22.16 -11.11 20.25
CA GLN A 142 21.67 -10.84 21.60
C GLN A 142 21.30 -9.36 21.77
N HIS A 143 22.11 -8.45 21.22
CA HIS A 143 21.85 -7.02 21.30
C HIS A 143 20.61 -6.60 20.48
N LEU A 144 20.40 -7.18 19.30
CA LEU A 144 19.16 -6.98 18.53
C LEU A 144 17.93 -7.52 19.26
N GLN A 145 18.04 -8.67 19.92
CA GLN A 145 16.97 -9.19 20.77
C GLN A 145 16.66 -8.24 21.93
N GLU A 146 17.67 -7.70 22.60
CA GLU A 146 17.51 -6.70 23.67
C GLU A 146 16.78 -5.44 23.17
N MET A 147 17.13 -4.92 21.97
CA MET A 147 16.40 -3.83 21.32
C MET A 147 14.95 -4.15 20.97
N THR A 148 14.65 -5.41 20.67
CA THR A 148 13.28 -5.85 20.32
C THR A 148 12.42 -6.02 21.57
N ILE A 149 13.05 -6.26 22.73
CA ILE A 149 12.40 -6.57 24.01
C ILE A 149 12.24 -5.31 24.87
N ASP A 150 13.15 -4.33 24.77
CA ASP A 150 13.10 -3.09 25.55
C ASP A 150 12.48 -1.91 24.76
N PRO A 151 11.21 -1.54 25.04
CA PRO A 151 10.53 -0.44 24.37
C PRO A 151 11.15 0.94 24.65
N SER A 152 12.04 1.08 25.64
CA SER A 152 12.78 2.33 25.88
C SER A 152 13.90 2.55 24.86
N ILE A 153 14.49 1.46 24.33
CA ILE A 153 15.53 1.48 23.29
C ILE A 153 14.89 1.57 21.88
N ALA A 154 13.68 1.04 21.70
CA ALA A 154 12.91 1.19 20.45
C ALA A 154 12.40 2.63 20.17
N SER A 155 12.71 3.58 21.05
CA SER A 155 12.46 5.01 20.83
C SER A 155 13.43 5.60 19.79
N ASN A 156 13.04 6.70 19.13
CA ASN A 156 13.91 7.39 18.17
C ASN A 156 15.30 7.78 18.74
N GLN A 157 15.43 7.91 20.07
CA GLN A 157 16.69 8.17 20.76
C GLN A 157 17.53 6.91 20.97
N GLY A 158 16.91 5.77 21.31
CA GLY A 158 17.63 4.51 21.47
C GLY A 158 18.15 3.95 20.15
N MET A 159 17.46 4.20 19.04
CA MET A 159 17.94 3.85 17.69
C MET A 159 19.18 4.66 17.29
N ALA A 160 19.23 5.97 17.62
CA ALA A 160 20.39 6.81 17.34
C ALA A 160 21.60 6.39 18.19
N ALA A 161 21.40 6.17 19.49
CA ALA A 161 22.44 5.67 20.39
C ALA A 161 22.96 4.28 19.98
N PHE A 162 22.07 3.41 19.47
CA PHE A 162 22.47 2.12 18.92
C PHE A 162 23.36 2.29 17.69
N ILE A 163 22.96 3.11 16.72
CA ILE A 163 23.79 3.36 15.51
C ILE A 163 25.16 3.93 15.90
N ASP A 164 25.22 4.85 16.86
CA ASP A 164 26.47 5.44 17.35
C ASP A 164 27.37 4.43 18.09
N SER A 165 26.78 3.36 18.64
CA SER A 165 27.52 2.28 19.31
C SER A 165 28.11 1.24 18.35
N LEU A 166 27.70 1.26 17.07
CA LEU A 166 28.12 0.28 16.07
C LEU A 166 29.50 0.61 15.50
N THR A 167 30.30 -0.44 15.31
CA THR A 167 31.52 -0.34 14.51
C THR A 167 31.20 -0.09 13.03
N PRO A 168 32.11 0.53 12.26
CA PRO A 168 31.93 0.71 10.81
C PRO A 168 31.61 -0.60 10.07
N GLU A 169 32.22 -1.71 10.48
CA GLU A 169 31.97 -3.04 9.94
C GLU A 169 30.53 -3.51 10.21
N GLN A 170 30.01 -3.30 11.41
CA GLN A 170 28.63 -3.61 11.76
C GLN A 170 27.64 -2.71 11.01
N ILE A 171 27.95 -1.43 10.81
CA ILE A 171 27.12 -0.52 10.01
C ILE A 171 27.01 -1.04 8.57
N VAL A 172 28.12 -1.45 7.96
CA VAL A 172 28.12 -2.04 6.60
C VAL A 172 27.32 -3.35 6.58
N PHE A 173 27.46 -4.19 7.61
CA PHE A 173 26.71 -5.44 7.74
C PHE A 173 25.20 -5.20 7.78
N PHE A 174 24.73 -4.33 8.69
CA PHE A 174 23.31 -3.96 8.79
C PHE A 174 22.80 -3.27 7.53
N GLY A 175 23.63 -2.44 6.89
CA GLY A 175 23.32 -1.82 5.61
C GLY A 175 23.05 -2.84 4.51
N LYS A 176 23.86 -3.89 4.39
CA LYS A 176 23.63 -4.98 3.43
C LYS A 176 22.31 -5.72 3.69
N TRP A 177 22.00 -6.00 4.95
CA TRP A 177 20.72 -6.63 5.33
C TRP A 177 19.53 -5.73 4.99
N SER A 178 19.62 -4.45 5.32
CA SER A 178 18.59 -3.46 4.98
C SER A 178 18.35 -3.37 3.47
N LEU A 179 19.42 -3.34 2.67
CA LEU A 179 19.33 -3.36 1.21
C LEU A 179 18.69 -4.65 0.68
N LEU A 180 19.01 -5.80 1.25
CA LEU A 180 18.38 -7.09 0.88
C LEU A 180 16.88 -7.05 1.16
N PHE A 181 16.47 -6.66 2.37
CA PHE A 181 15.06 -6.52 2.73
C PHE A 181 14.35 -5.55 1.80
N MET A 182 14.91 -4.36 1.59
CA MET A 182 14.34 -3.35 0.68
C MET A 182 14.17 -3.88 -0.74
N SER A 183 15.16 -4.62 -1.25
CA SER A 183 15.13 -5.20 -2.61
C SER A 183 14.04 -6.26 -2.73
N VAL A 184 13.95 -7.19 -1.78
CA VAL A 184 12.93 -8.25 -1.82
C VAL A 184 11.54 -7.66 -1.61
N THR A 185 11.36 -6.74 -0.67
CA THR A 185 10.09 -6.04 -0.48
C THR A 185 9.69 -5.30 -1.76
N SER A 186 10.62 -4.65 -2.45
CA SER A 186 10.33 -3.99 -3.73
C SER A 186 9.88 -4.97 -4.81
N ILE A 187 10.51 -6.15 -4.90
CA ILE A 187 10.08 -7.22 -5.81
C ILE A 187 8.66 -7.69 -5.46
N VAL A 188 8.37 -7.95 -4.19
CA VAL A 188 7.02 -8.35 -3.75
C VAL A 188 6.00 -7.27 -4.09
N MET A 189 6.29 -5.99 -3.81
CA MET A 189 5.39 -4.88 -4.14
C MET A 189 5.14 -4.76 -5.64
N TYR A 190 6.16 -5.00 -6.47
CA TYR A 190 5.99 -5.06 -7.92
C TYR A 190 5.04 -6.18 -8.34
N LEU A 191 5.24 -7.39 -7.81
CA LEU A 191 4.41 -8.56 -8.10
C LEU A 191 2.95 -8.39 -7.68
N LEU A 192 2.69 -7.58 -6.65
CA LEU A 192 1.34 -7.30 -6.14
C LEU A 192 0.71 -6.03 -6.73
N MET A 193 1.43 -5.24 -7.53
CA MET A 193 1.01 -3.92 -8.00
C MET A 193 -0.35 -3.93 -8.71
N LEU A 194 -0.62 -4.94 -9.54
CA LEU A 194 -1.87 -5.04 -10.32
C LEU A 194 -2.93 -5.91 -9.66
N TRP A 195 -2.67 -6.47 -8.47
CA TRP A 195 -3.55 -7.43 -7.83
C TRP A 195 -4.89 -6.83 -7.44
N ILE A 196 -4.88 -5.66 -6.80
CA ILE A 196 -6.10 -4.99 -6.35
C ILE A 196 -6.97 -4.51 -7.53
N PRO A 197 -6.43 -3.86 -8.57
CA PRO A 197 -7.20 -3.57 -9.78
C PRO A 197 -7.82 -4.81 -10.43
N GLU A 198 -7.08 -5.92 -10.51
CA GLU A 198 -7.60 -7.18 -11.07
C GLU A 198 -8.81 -7.69 -10.28
N ILE A 199 -8.78 -7.57 -8.94
CA ILE A 199 -9.92 -7.95 -8.08
C ILE A 199 -11.15 -7.11 -8.40
N ILE A 200 -10.98 -5.80 -8.47
CA ILE A 200 -12.07 -4.83 -8.62
C ILE A 200 -12.68 -4.87 -10.02
N TYR A 201 -11.85 -5.06 -11.05
CA TYR A 201 -12.29 -4.99 -12.43
C TYR A 201 -12.67 -6.34 -13.04
N MET A 202 -11.97 -7.42 -12.73
CA MET A 202 -12.10 -8.69 -13.46
C MET A 202 -12.72 -9.81 -12.64
N THR A 203 -12.21 -10.08 -11.44
CA THR A 203 -12.69 -11.22 -10.64
C THR A 203 -12.60 -10.98 -9.14
N PRO A 204 -13.69 -11.18 -8.38
CA PRO A 204 -13.65 -11.04 -6.93
C PRO A 204 -12.83 -12.14 -6.25
N ASN A 205 -12.43 -13.21 -6.93
CA ASN A 205 -11.60 -14.25 -6.33
C ASN A 205 -10.13 -13.77 -6.21
N PRO A 206 -9.59 -13.60 -4.99
CA PRO A 206 -8.27 -13.01 -4.80
C PRO A 206 -7.13 -13.92 -5.29
N LEU A 207 -7.26 -15.24 -5.26
CA LEU A 207 -6.23 -16.15 -5.79
C LEU A 207 -6.18 -16.10 -7.31
N VAL A 208 -7.35 -16.14 -7.96
CA VAL A 208 -7.43 -16.04 -9.42
C VAL A 208 -6.94 -14.67 -9.88
N ALA A 209 -7.30 -13.61 -9.16
CA ALA A 209 -6.82 -12.27 -9.44
C ALA A 209 -5.29 -12.16 -9.28
N LEU A 210 -4.71 -12.78 -8.24
CA LEU A 210 -3.25 -12.78 -8.05
C LEU A 210 -2.56 -13.41 -9.27
N TRP A 211 -2.99 -14.60 -9.66
CA TRP A 211 -2.41 -15.32 -10.80
C TRP A 211 -2.53 -14.53 -12.11
N ARG A 212 -3.72 -13.98 -12.42
CA ARG A 212 -3.94 -13.17 -13.63
C ARG A 212 -3.11 -11.90 -13.63
N SER A 213 -3.01 -11.24 -12.48
CA SER A 213 -2.20 -10.02 -12.33
C SER A 213 -0.72 -10.28 -12.58
N LEU A 214 -0.18 -11.42 -12.12
CA LEU A 214 1.19 -11.84 -12.40
C LEU A 214 1.40 -12.09 -13.90
N ILE A 215 0.48 -12.80 -14.56
CA ILE A 215 0.56 -13.02 -16.02
C ILE A 215 0.62 -11.69 -16.77
N LYS A 216 -0.24 -10.72 -16.42
CA LYS A 216 -0.24 -9.39 -17.05
C LYS A 216 1.06 -8.63 -16.80
N LEU A 217 1.59 -8.69 -15.58
CA LEU A 217 2.86 -8.07 -15.22
C LEU A 217 4.01 -8.56 -16.09
N PHE A 218 4.09 -9.86 -16.36
CA PHE A 218 5.17 -10.44 -17.17
C PHE A 218 4.92 -10.32 -18.68
N LYS A 219 3.65 -10.30 -19.14
CA LYS A 219 3.31 -10.06 -20.55
C LYS A 219 3.73 -8.66 -21.01
N ASP A 220 3.53 -7.65 -20.16
CA ASP A 220 3.89 -6.25 -20.44
C ASP A 220 5.12 -5.78 -19.63
N PHE A 221 6.06 -6.69 -19.34
CA PHE A 221 7.15 -6.52 -18.36
C PHE A 221 7.84 -5.14 -18.36
N PHE A 222 8.35 -4.68 -19.50
CA PHE A 222 9.07 -3.41 -19.54
C PHE A 222 8.19 -2.19 -19.22
N THR A 223 6.90 -2.25 -19.58
CA THR A 223 5.97 -1.14 -19.30
C THR A 223 5.58 -1.12 -17.83
N THR A 224 5.30 -2.27 -17.25
CA THR A 224 4.92 -2.43 -15.84
C THR A 224 6.10 -2.14 -14.92
N VAL A 225 7.32 -2.57 -15.26
CA VAL A 225 8.55 -2.20 -14.54
C VAL A 225 8.77 -0.69 -14.58
N ARG A 226 8.62 -0.04 -15.73
CA ARG A 226 8.77 1.42 -15.83
C ARG A 226 7.74 2.17 -14.98
N LEU A 227 6.49 1.69 -14.94
CA LEU A 227 5.46 2.24 -14.06
C LEU A 227 5.85 2.08 -12.59
N PHE A 228 6.27 0.88 -12.20
CA PHE A 228 6.69 0.57 -10.84
C PHE A 228 7.89 1.42 -10.40
N LEU A 229 8.94 1.53 -11.22
CA LEU A 229 10.10 2.36 -10.91
C LEU A 229 9.70 3.84 -10.74
N SER A 230 8.79 4.34 -11.57
CA SER A 230 8.29 5.71 -11.44
C SER A 230 7.57 5.92 -10.10
N LEU A 231 6.70 4.98 -9.70
CA LEU A 231 6.03 4.99 -8.39
C LEU A 231 7.04 4.87 -7.24
N TRP A 232 8.03 4.00 -7.38
CA TRP A 232 9.07 3.77 -6.38
C TRP A 232 9.91 5.03 -6.13
N PHE A 233 10.35 5.71 -7.18
CA PHE A 233 11.07 6.99 -7.06
C PHE A 233 10.21 8.10 -6.45
N MET A 234 8.92 8.18 -6.80
CA MET A 234 7.99 9.11 -6.15
C MET A 234 7.82 8.79 -4.66
N GLY A 235 7.66 7.51 -4.30
CA GLY A 235 7.60 7.06 -2.91
C GLY A 235 8.88 7.40 -2.14
N PHE A 236 10.05 7.19 -2.75
CA PHE A 236 11.33 7.57 -2.17
C PHE A 236 11.44 9.08 -1.94
N ALA A 237 11.00 9.91 -2.89
CA ALA A 237 10.96 11.37 -2.72
C ALA A 237 10.01 11.78 -1.57
N LEU A 238 8.87 11.11 -1.42
CA LEU A 238 7.93 11.38 -0.32
C LEU A 238 8.51 11.02 1.05
N LEU A 239 9.31 9.94 1.14
CA LEU A 239 10.02 9.61 2.39
C LEU A 239 10.97 10.74 2.80
N PHE A 240 11.73 11.30 1.86
CA PHE A 240 12.62 12.44 2.12
C PHE A 240 11.84 13.68 2.58
N ILE A 241 10.71 13.99 1.94
CA ILE A 241 9.83 15.10 2.32
C ILE A 241 9.25 14.86 3.73
N ASN A 242 8.88 13.62 4.05
CA ASN A 242 8.32 13.27 5.35
C ASN A 242 9.34 13.40 6.50
N THR A 243 10.65 13.33 6.24
CA THR A 243 11.68 13.64 7.25
C THR A 243 11.52 15.04 7.83
N PHE A 244 11.04 16.00 7.02
CA PHE A 244 10.80 17.37 7.49
C PHE A 244 9.55 17.49 8.39
N ALA A 245 8.66 16.50 8.40
CA ALA A 245 7.49 16.48 9.27
C ALA A 245 7.86 16.50 10.76
N ALA A 246 9.07 16.03 11.12
CA ALA A 246 9.54 15.94 12.50
C ALA A 246 9.98 17.27 13.12
N PHE A 247 10.12 18.35 12.33
CA PHE A 247 10.66 19.63 12.84
C PHE A 247 9.67 20.41 13.71
N ASN A 248 8.39 20.47 13.32
CA ASN A 248 7.36 21.16 14.10
C ASN A 248 5.94 20.68 13.74
N PRO A 249 4.94 20.91 14.62
CA PRO A 249 3.56 20.43 14.41
C PRO A 249 2.87 20.94 13.13
N ILE A 250 3.18 22.16 12.68
CA ILE A 250 2.58 22.73 11.46
C ILE A 250 3.12 21.99 10.22
N THR A 251 4.44 21.74 10.20
CA THR A 251 5.10 20.99 9.13
C THR A 251 4.58 19.55 9.09
N TYR A 252 4.35 18.94 10.25
CA TYR A 252 3.72 17.62 10.33
C TYR A 252 2.35 17.58 9.65
N ILE A 253 1.48 18.57 9.90
CA ILE A 253 0.16 18.65 9.28
C ILE A 253 0.28 18.77 7.76
N ILE A 254 1.14 19.68 7.28
CA ILE A 254 1.35 19.92 5.85
C ILE A 254 1.86 18.63 5.17
N MET A 255 2.87 17.99 5.74
CA MET A 255 3.44 16.76 5.18
C MET A 255 2.45 15.59 5.20
N SER A 256 1.61 15.50 6.23
CA SER A 256 0.53 14.51 6.29
C SER A 256 -0.48 14.70 5.15
N ILE A 257 -0.88 15.95 4.85
CA ILE A 257 -1.78 16.25 3.74
C ILE A 257 -1.14 15.83 2.40
N VAL A 258 0.13 16.15 2.20
CA VAL A 258 0.90 15.73 1.02
C VAL A 258 0.93 14.20 0.91
N LEU A 259 1.20 13.49 1.99
CA LEU A 259 1.24 12.02 2.02
C LEU A 259 -0.11 11.42 1.62
N PHE A 260 -1.22 11.93 2.16
CA PHE A 260 -2.54 11.41 1.81
C PHE A 260 -2.92 11.72 0.36
N TYR A 261 -2.58 12.91 -0.14
CA TYR A 261 -2.78 13.27 -1.54
C TYR A 261 -2.05 12.28 -2.46
N PHE A 262 -0.76 12.03 -2.21
CA PHE A 262 0.03 11.13 -3.04
C PHE A 262 -0.38 9.66 -2.90
N SER A 263 -0.90 9.26 -1.74
CA SER A 263 -1.47 7.91 -1.53
C SER A 263 -2.67 7.68 -2.45
N VAL A 264 -3.60 8.64 -2.54
CA VAL A 264 -4.73 8.60 -3.49
C VAL A 264 -4.21 8.64 -4.92
N TYR A 265 -3.23 9.50 -5.21
CA TYR A 265 -2.63 9.61 -6.53
C TYR A 265 -2.03 8.29 -7.04
N PHE A 266 -1.23 7.59 -6.22
CA PHE A 266 -0.64 6.30 -6.61
C PHE A 266 -1.70 5.26 -6.93
N VAL A 267 -2.75 5.18 -6.11
CA VAL A 267 -3.85 4.23 -6.32
C VAL A 267 -4.62 4.57 -7.60
N ILE A 268 -4.95 5.84 -7.83
CA ILE A 268 -5.57 6.29 -9.09
C ILE A 268 -4.68 5.97 -10.28
N LEU A 269 -3.37 6.22 -10.19
CA LEU A 269 -2.43 5.98 -11.28
C LEU A 269 -2.37 4.50 -11.67
N ILE A 270 -2.31 3.61 -10.69
CA ILE A 270 -2.32 2.15 -10.91
C ILE A 270 -3.65 1.70 -11.53
N PHE A 271 -4.78 2.15 -10.97
CA PHE A 271 -6.10 1.77 -11.49
C PHE A 271 -6.36 2.33 -12.90
N LEU A 272 -5.92 3.55 -13.18
CA LEU A 272 -6.05 4.18 -14.49
C LEU A 272 -5.17 3.50 -15.53
N TYR A 273 -3.95 3.11 -15.14
CA TYR A 273 -3.08 2.30 -15.99
C TYR A 273 -3.77 0.99 -16.36
N TYR A 274 -4.31 0.30 -15.35
CA TYR A 274 -4.98 -0.97 -15.53
C TYR A 274 -6.22 -0.85 -16.43
N ASP A 275 -7.08 0.14 -16.20
CA ASP A 275 -8.27 0.42 -17.00
C ASP A 275 -7.93 0.68 -18.48
N ARG A 276 -6.94 1.53 -18.75
CA ARG A 276 -6.52 1.83 -20.14
C ARG A 276 -5.91 0.64 -20.85
N LYS A 277 -5.10 -0.14 -20.15
CA LYS A 277 -4.29 -1.18 -20.78
C LYS A 277 -5.02 -2.52 -20.90
N TYR A 278 -5.92 -2.84 -19.98
CA TYR A 278 -6.54 -4.16 -19.93
C TYR A 278 -8.05 -4.17 -20.05
N LEU A 279 -8.74 -3.02 -19.92
CA LEU A 279 -10.19 -2.97 -20.14
C LEU A 279 -10.54 -2.35 -21.48
N VAL A 280 -9.98 -1.19 -21.80
CA VAL A 280 -10.29 -0.49 -23.07
C VAL A 280 -9.83 -1.30 -24.28
N LEU A 281 -8.66 -1.94 -24.20
CA LEU A 281 -8.15 -2.78 -25.30
C LEU A 281 -8.94 -4.10 -25.46
N GLU A 282 -9.43 -4.71 -24.37
CA GLU A 282 -10.24 -5.93 -24.46
C GLU A 282 -11.65 -5.64 -25.03
N THR A 283 -12.18 -4.44 -24.84
CA THR A 283 -13.43 -4.03 -25.52
C THR A 283 -13.24 -3.77 -27.01
N GLU A 284 -12.11 -3.21 -27.43
CA GLU A 284 -11.82 -2.94 -28.86
C GLU A 284 -11.55 -4.23 -29.65
N ASP A 285 -10.85 -5.22 -29.06
CA ASP A 285 -10.61 -6.51 -29.71
C ASP A 285 -11.92 -7.33 -29.87
N ASN A 286 -12.79 -7.36 -28.85
CA ASN A 286 -14.07 -8.08 -28.92
C ASN A 286 -15.08 -7.44 -29.91
N ASP A 287 -15.01 -6.13 -30.14
CA ASP A 287 -15.84 -5.44 -31.13
C ASP A 287 -15.30 -5.63 -32.57
N SER A 288 -14.05 -6.07 -32.73
CA SER A 288 -13.42 -6.34 -34.04
C SER A 288 -13.59 -7.79 -34.53
N GLU A 289 -14.02 -8.69 -33.65
CA GLU A 289 -14.31 -10.10 -33.97
C GLU A 289 -15.82 -10.39 -34.20
N ASN A 290 -16.68 -9.37 -34.18
CA ASN A 290 -18.11 -9.44 -34.53
C ASN A 290 -18.42 -8.70 -35.84
#